data_AF-A0A4Q7ZMC1-F1
#
_entry.id   AF-A0A4Q7ZMC1-F1
#
_cell.length_a   1.000
_cell.length_b   1.000
_cell.length_c   1.000
_cell.angle_alpha   90.00
_cell.angle_beta   90.00
_cell.angle_gamma   90.00
#
_symmetry.space_group_name_H-M   'P 1'
#
loop_
_entity.id
_entity.type
_entity.pdbx_description
1 polymer ?
#
loop_
_entity_poly.entity_id
_entity_poly.type
_entity_poly.pdbx_seq_one_letter_code
_entity_poly.pdbx_strand_id
1 'polypeptide(L)'
;MRTPMNRIPRTVVVGAAALAVTLGAGAPARADVADKPLDKAKTVVTARIDKRLAALQRFDATLGKAGRVQAGHRAALDKLIDDQRAGLTALRAKVAGESTAAAVKTDAQSMVDDFRVFILTGPKVRLTKAIDTELAVVAKLEGRSGVDQAKLDAVERSLTGQVDKLLAIQPGPDGDAIRAQVQPIREAARSARGTLKSLK
;
A
#
# COMPACT_ATOMS: atom_id res chain seq x y z
N MET A 1 -11.47 18.30 -24.73
CA MET A 1 -12.60 17.39 -25.02
C MET A 1 -12.19 15.98 -24.65
N ARG A 2 -12.51 15.56 -23.41
CA ARG A 2 -12.34 14.19 -22.91
C ARG A 2 -13.51 13.91 -21.97
N THR A 3 -14.20 12.83 -22.26
CA THR A 3 -15.43 12.32 -21.65
C THR A 3 -15.21 11.92 -20.18
N PRO A 4 -16.12 12.24 -19.25
CA PRO A 4 -16.05 11.73 -17.88
C PRO A 4 -16.57 10.27 -17.81
N MET A 5 -15.81 9.41 -17.12
CA MET A 5 -16.17 8.02 -16.83
C MET A 5 -17.27 7.94 -15.77
N ASN A 6 -18.32 7.20 -16.12
CA ASN A 6 -19.44 6.78 -15.29
C ASN A 6 -19.04 6.24 -13.91
N ARG A 7 -19.57 6.86 -12.86
CA ARG A 7 -19.77 6.20 -11.55
C ARG A 7 -21.24 5.85 -11.43
N ILE A 8 -21.56 4.55 -11.46
CA ILE A 8 -22.90 4.02 -11.24
C ILE A 8 -23.18 4.02 -9.72
N PRO A 9 -24.15 4.77 -9.20
CA PRO A 9 -24.63 4.57 -7.83
C PRO A 9 -25.60 3.38 -7.78
N ARG A 10 -25.33 2.41 -6.91
CA ARG A 10 -26.29 1.37 -6.54
C ARG A 10 -27.34 1.98 -5.61
N THR A 11 -28.49 2.33 -6.17
CA THR A 11 -29.70 2.72 -5.44
C THR A 11 -30.26 1.50 -4.73
N VAL A 12 -30.36 1.55 -3.40
CA VAL A 12 -31.06 0.55 -2.59
C VAL A 12 -32.52 0.97 -2.50
N VAL A 13 -33.42 0.15 -3.04
CA VAL A 13 -34.87 0.32 -2.93
C VAL A 13 -35.31 -0.13 -1.53
N VAL A 14 -35.91 0.80 -0.79
CA VAL A 14 -36.64 0.53 0.45
C VAL A 14 -38.01 -0.05 0.08
N GLY A 15 -38.17 -1.36 0.24
CA GLY A 15 -39.45 -2.04 0.13
C GLY A 15 -40.04 -2.30 1.52
N ALA A 16 -41.08 -1.54 1.86
CA ALA A 16 -41.92 -1.79 3.03
C ALA A 16 -42.91 -2.92 2.72
N ALA A 17 -42.98 -3.93 3.59
CA ALA A 17 -44.10 -4.87 3.67
C ALA A 17 -44.36 -5.19 5.15
N ALA A 18 -45.63 -5.05 5.54
CA ALA A 18 -46.12 -5.16 6.90
C ALA A 18 -46.75 -6.54 7.18
N LEU A 19 -46.90 -6.82 8.48
CA LEU A 19 -47.74 -7.82 9.18
C LEU A 19 -47.33 -9.30 9.21
N ALA A 20 -46.98 -9.76 10.42
CA ALA A 20 -47.58 -10.94 11.06
C ALA A 20 -47.41 -10.86 12.59
N VAL A 21 -48.53 -10.93 13.33
CA VAL A 21 -48.59 -11.03 14.79
C VAL A 21 -48.36 -12.49 15.20
N THR A 22 -47.48 -12.74 16.17
CA THR A 22 -47.55 -13.91 17.05
C THR A 22 -47.20 -13.50 18.48
N LEU A 23 -48.18 -13.67 19.39
CA LEU A 23 -48.00 -13.67 20.84
C LEU A 23 -47.51 -15.06 21.23
N GLY A 24 -46.33 -15.16 21.86
CA GLY A 24 -45.82 -16.45 22.35
C GLY A 24 -44.52 -16.32 23.13
N ALA A 25 -44.65 -16.43 24.47
CA ALA A 25 -43.64 -16.78 25.47
C ALA A 25 -42.30 -16.02 25.47
N GLY A 26 -42.06 -15.26 26.54
CA GLY A 26 -40.78 -14.64 26.86
C GLY A 26 -39.63 -15.65 26.88
N ALA A 27 -38.88 -15.71 25.78
CA ALA A 27 -37.51 -16.19 25.78
C ALA A 27 -36.64 -15.05 26.36
N PRO A 28 -35.74 -15.31 27.33
CA PRO A 28 -34.82 -14.28 27.77
C PRO A 28 -33.97 -13.88 26.57
N ALA A 29 -33.90 -12.57 26.33
CA ALA A 29 -32.99 -11.98 25.36
C ALA A 29 -31.58 -12.54 25.60
N ARG A 30 -31.11 -13.42 24.73
CA ARG A 30 -29.67 -13.73 24.61
C ARG A 30 -29.01 -12.56 23.88
N ALA A 31 -28.96 -11.40 24.52
CA ALA A 31 -28.31 -10.21 23.97
C ALA A 31 -26.84 -10.07 24.41
N ASP A 32 -26.33 -10.87 25.36
CA ASP A 32 -25.07 -10.49 26.04
C ASP A 32 -23.81 -11.30 25.71
N VAL A 33 -23.89 -12.34 24.87
CA VAL A 33 -22.74 -13.23 24.60
C VAL A 33 -22.27 -13.19 23.14
N ALA A 34 -23.14 -12.88 22.18
CA ALA A 34 -22.78 -12.79 20.76
C ALA A 34 -22.00 -11.50 20.40
N ASP A 35 -22.20 -10.43 21.17
CA ASP A 35 -21.57 -9.13 20.91
C ASP A 35 -20.10 -9.09 21.34
N LYS A 36 -19.72 -9.80 22.41
CA LYS A 36 -18.33 -9.81 22.91
C LYS A 36 -17.31 -10.36 21.89
N PRO A 37 -17.59 -11.47 21.15
CA PRO A 37 -16.71 -11.93 20.08
C PRO A 37 -16.61 -10.96 18.90
N LEU A 38 -17.71 -10.32 18.51
CA LEU A 38 -17.74 -9.37 17.40
C LEU A 38 -16.95 -8.10 17.74
N ASP A 39 -17.16 -7.52 18.91
CA ASP A 39 -16.46 -6.32 19.37
C ASP A 39 -14.95 -6.55 19.48
N LYS A 40 -14.54 -7.73 19.97
CA LYS A 40 -13.14 -8.13 19.96
C LYS A 40 -12.57 -8.20 18.55
N ALA A 41 -13.30 -8.81 17.61
CA ALA A 41 -12.86 -8.89 16.22
C ALA A 41 -12.69 -7.49 15.59
N LYS A 42 -13.69 -6.60 15.77
CA LYS A 42 -13.63 -5.20 15.33
C LYS A 42 -12.44 -4.46 15.92
N THR A 43 -12.20 -4.63 17.22
CA THR A 43 -11.06 -4.00 17.92
C THR A 43 -9.73 -4.44 17.33
N VAL A 44 -9.55 -5.75 17.12
CA VAL A 44 -8.32 -6.30 16.53
C VAL A 44 -8.09 -5.79 15.11
N VAL A 45 -9.14 -5.79 14.27
CA VAL A 45 -9.03 -5.32 12.89
C VAL A 45 -8.73 -3.81 12.85
N THR A 46 -9.43 -3.01 13.65
CA THR A 46 -9.19 -1.56 13.79
C THR A 46 -7.74 -1.27 14.18
N ALA A 47 -7.21 -1.97 15.20
CA ALA A 47 -5.81 -1.79 15.62
C ALA A 47 -4.80 -2.14 14.50
N ARG A 48 -5.11 -3.11 13.63
CA ARG A 48 -4.26 -3.47 12.48
C ARG A 48 -4.36 -2.44 11.35
N ILE A 49 -5.49 -1.76 11.20
CA ILE A 49 -5.65 -0.61 10.29
C ILE A 49 -4.84 0.57 10.81
N ASP A 50 -4.97 0.90 12.10
CA ASP A 50 -4.23 2.01 12.73
C ASP A 50 -2.71 1.83 12.60
N LYS A 51 -2.20 0.59 12.77
CA LYS A 51 -0.78 0.27 12.51
C LYS A 51 -0.35 0.58 11.08
N ARG A 52 -1.21 0.33 10.08
CA ARG A 52 -0.92 0.62 8.67
C ARG A 52 -0.95 2.13 8.40
N LEU A 53 -1.95 2.84 8.94
CA LEU A 53 -2.03 4.31 8.85
C LEU A 53 -0.78 4.98 9.45
N ALA A 54 -0.34 4.53 10.62
CA ALA A 54 0.90 5.01 11.24
C ALA A 54 2.15 4.69 10.38
N ALA A 55 2.18 3.55 9.71
CA ALA A 55 3.27 3.21 8.79
C ALA A 55 3.28 4.11 7.56
N LEU A 56 2.11 4.42 6.97
CA LEU A 56 1.98 5.35 5.86
C LEU A 56 2.47 6.75 6.22
N GLN A 57 2.15 7.25 7.42
CA GLN A 57 2.68 8.53 7.92
C GLN A 57 4.21 8.52 8.03
N ARG A 58 4.82 7.41 8.45
CA ARG A 58 6.29 7.27 8.49
C ARG A 58 6.91 7.24 7.09
N PHE A 59 6.22 6.63 6.12
CA PHE A 59 6.67 6.60 4.73
C PHE A 59 6.61 7.98 4.09
N ASP A 60 5.53 8.72 4.32
CA ASP A 60 5.39 10.12 3.94
C ASP A 60 6.52 10.99 4.51
N ALA A 61 6.78 10.90 5.81
CA ALA A 61 7.91 11.59 6.44
C ALA A 61 9.28 11.17 5.88
N THR A 62 9.42 9.91 5.44
CA THR A 62 10.64 9.42 4.78
C THR A 62 10.82 10.05 3.41
N LEU A 63 9.73 10.20 2.65
CA LEU A 63 9.74 10.89 1.36
C LEU A 63 10.02 12.37 1.54
N GLY A 64 9.42 13.05 2.53
CA GLY A 64 9.71 14.46 2.82
C GLY A 64 11.21 14.75 3.02
N LYS A 65 11.97 13.77 3.53
CA LYS A 65 13.43 13.86 3.73
C LYS A 65 14.27 13.37 2.54
N ALA A 66 13.66 12.83 1.50
CA ALA A 66 14.34 12.21 0.36
C ALA A 66 14.58 13.20 -0.78
N GLY A 67 15.52 14.14 -0.59
CA GLY A 67 15.80 15.22 -1.54
C GLY A 67 16.36 14.81 -2.91
N ARG A 68 16.68 13.52 -3.11
CA ARG A 68 17.15 12.99 -4.41
C ARG A 68 16.10 12.21 -5.18
N VAL A 69 14.91 12.00 -4.60
CA VAL A 69 13.81 11.33 -5.31
C VAL A 69 13.34 12.22 -6.44
N GLN A 70 13.23 11.67 -7.64
CA GLN A 70 12.78 12.40 -8.82
C GLN A 70 11.34 12.88 -8.64
N ALA A 71 11.01 14.04 -9.22
CA ALA A 71 9.70 14.68 -9.01
C ALA A 71 8.52 13.79 -9.44
N GLY A 72 8.64 13.09 -10.57
CA GLY A 72 7.60 12.16 -11.04
C GLY A 72 7.39 10.98 -10.07
N HIS A 73 8.48 10.37 -9.61
CA HIS A 73 8.43 9.27 -8.64
C HIS A 73 7.84 9.73 -7.29
N ARG A 74 8.20 10.93 -6.84
CA ARG A 74 7.63 11.55 -5.64
C ARG A 74 6.12 11.71 -5.77
N ALA A 75 5.66 12.36 -6.84
CA ALA A 75 4.23 12.57 -7.06
C ALA A 75 3.45 11.25 -7.10
N ALA A 76 4.01 10.21 -7.73
CA ALA A 76 3.39 8.88 -7.76
C ALA A 76 3.31 8.22 -6.37
N LEU A 77 4.37 8.34 -5.55
CA LEU A 77 4.39 7.80 -4.20
C LEU A 77 3.49 8.57 -3.24
N ASP A 78 3.47 9.90 -3.32
CA ASP A 78 2.59 10.76 -2.52
C ASP A 78 1.12 10.39 -2.81
N LYS A 79 0.74 10.31 -4.09
CA LYS A 79 -0.59 9.87 -4.51
C LYS A 79 -0.93 8.47 -3.98
N LEU A 80 -0.01 7.51 -4.10
CA LEU A 80 -0.23 6.15 -3.60
C LEU A 80 -0.47 6.15 -2.08
N ILE A 81 0.32 6.91 -1.31
CA ILE A 81 0.19 6.99 0.14
C ILE A 81 -1.15 7.62 0.53
N ASP A 82 -1.55 8.69 -0.15
CA ASP A 82 -2.82 9.37 0.10
C ASP A 82 -4.03 8.49 -0.24
N ASP A 83 -4.01 7.83 -1.40
CA ASP A 83 -5.05 6.87 -1.81
C ASP A 83 -5.19 5.74 -0.77
N GLN A 84 -4.07 5.19 -0.28
CA GLN A 84 -4.08 4.14 0.75
C GLN A 84 -4.56 4.65 2.11
N ARG A 85 -4.22 5.88 2.49
CA ARG A 85 -4.70 6.51 3.74
C ARG A 85 -6.22 6.70 3.68
N ALA A 86 -6.73 7.19 2.56
CA ALA A 86 -8.16 7.35 2.33
C ALA A 86 -8.89 6.00 2.38
N GLY A 87 -8.39 4.99 1.65
CA GLY A 87 -8.99 3.66 1.61
C GLY A 87 -8.98 2.94 2.97
N LEU A 88 -7.88 3.01 3.72
CA LEU A 88 -7.80 2.45 5.07
C LEU A 88 -8.69 3.18 6.08
N THR A 89 -8.86 4.49 5.94
CA THR A 89 -9.80 5.27 6.77
C THR A 89 -11.24 4.87 6.50
N ALA A 90 -11.59 4.68 5.22
CA ALA A 90 -12.92 4.17 4.83
C ALA A 90 -13.14 2.75 5.35
N LEU A 91 -12.15 1.87 5.25
CA LEU A 91 -12.22 0.50 5.76
C LEU A 91 -12.39 0.46 7.29
N ARG A 92 -11.74 1.38 8.01
CA ARG A 92 -11.92 1.55 9.46
C ARG A 92 -13.36 1.89 9.83
N ALA A 93 -13.96 2.83 9.10
CA ALA A 93 -15.36 3.20 9.28
C ALA A 93 -16.31 2.02 8.96
N LYS A 94 -16.01 1.27 7.89
CA LYS A 94 -16.76 0.07 7.51
C LYS A 94 -16.75 -0.98 8.62
N VAL A 95 -15.57 -1.37 9.11
CA VAL A 95 -15.40 -2.35 10.20
C VAL A 95 -16.18 -1.96 11.46
N ALA A 96 -16.24 -0.67 11.79
CA ALA A 96 -17.02 -0.20 12.94
C ALA A 96 -18.53 -0.47 12.78
N GLY A 97 -19.05 -0.30 11.56
CA GLY A 97 -20.45 -0.53 11.20
C GLY A 97 -20.84 -2.00 10.97
N GLU A 98 -19.89 -2.94 10.94
CA GLU A 98 -20.20 -4.33 10.63
C GLU A 98 -21.06 -5.01 11.71
N SER A 99 -22.02 -5.83 11.31
CA SER A 99 -22.91 -6.56 12.24
C SER A 99 -22.56 -8.05 12.38
N THR A 100 -21.58 -8.54 11.62
CA THR A 100 -21.23 -9.97 11.61
C THR A 100 -19.73 -10.19 11.62
N ALA A 101 -19.29 -11.28 12.28
CA ALA A 101 -17.88 -11.66 12.29
C ALA A 101 -17.36 -12.04 10.89
N ALA A 102 -18.23 -12.57 10.02
CA ALA A 102 -17.89 -12.90 8.64
C ALA A 102 -17.54 -11.66 7.84
N ALA A 103 -18.31 -10.57 7.97
CA ALA A 103 -18.02 -9.32 7.28
C ALA A 103 -16.75 -8.64 7.81
N VAL A 104 -16.54 -8.64 9.13
CA VAL A 104 -15.28 -8.17 9.75
C VAL A 104 -14.07 -8.97 9.23
N LYS A 105 -14.22 -10.29 9.01
CA LYS A 105 -13.17 -11.12 8.43
C LYS A 105 -12.86 -10.73 6.98
N THR A 106 -13.89 -10.52 6.16
CA THR A 106 -13.72 -10.04 4.77
C THR A 106 -12.99 -8.70 4.73
N ASP A 107 -13.35 -7.77 5.62
CA ASP A 107 -12.66 -6.48 5.74
C ASP A 107 -11.22 -6.61 6.25
N ALA A 108 -10.96 -7.57 7.12
CA ALA A 108 -9.60 -7.87 7.55
C ALA A 108 -8.73 -8.43 6.41
N GLN A 109 -9.33 -9.11 5.42
CA GLN A 109 -8.65 -9.63 4.24
C GLN A 109 -8.32 -8.51 3.24
N SER A 110 -9.24 -7.58 2.98
CA SER A 110 -8.98 -6.44 2.08
C SER A 110 -7.80 -5.57 2.55
N MET A 111 -7.54 -5.46 3.85
CA MET A 111 -6.33 -4.82 4.39
C MET A 111 -5.01 -5.45 3.90
N VAL A 112 -5.04 -6.72 3.53
CA VAL A 112 -3.90 -7.49 3.04
C VAL A 112 -3.96 -7.58 1.53
N ASP A 113 -5.13 -7.67 0.91
CA ASP A 113 -5.22 -7.88 -0.53
C ASP A 113 -5.12 -6.56 -1.30
N ASP A 114 -5.74 -5.48 -0.79
CA ASP A 114 -5.81 -4.18 -1.47
C ASP A 114 -4.79 -3.16 -0.93
N PHE A 115 -4.38 -3.30 0.34
CA PHE A 115 -3.57 -2.29 1.05
C PHE A 115 -2.27 -2.87 1.61
N ARG A 116 -1.44 -3.52 0.79
CA ARG A 116 -0.16 -4.16 1.19
C ARG A 116 0.93 -3.20 1.68
N VAL A 117 0.63 -2.40 2.71
CA VAL A 117 1.47 -1.32 3.22
C VAL A 117 2.87 -1.81 3.60
N PHE A 118 2.97 -2.94 4.31
CA PHE A 118 4.27 -3.41 4.82
C PHE A 118 5.13 -4.13 3.79
N ILE A 119 4.52 -4.91 2.89
CA ILE A 119 5.25 -5.77 1.94
C ILE A 119 5.39 -5.16 0.55
N LEU A 120 4.61 -4.12 0.23
CA LEU A 120 4.66 -3.44 -1.06
C LEU A 120 4.94 -1.94 -0.89
N THR A 121 4.07 -1.17 -0.23
CA THR A 121 4.23 0.30 -0.15
C THR A 121 5.55 0.70 0.53
N GLY A 122 5.90 0.06 1.65
CA GLY A 122 7.17 0.31 2.33
C GLY A 122 8.40 0.04 1.44
N PRO A 123 8.47 -1.13 0.76
CA PRO A 123 9.49 -1.38 -0.26
C PRO A 123 9.49 -0.38 -1.41
N LYS A 124 8.33 0.04 -1.94
CA LYS A 124 8.26 1.07 -2.99
C LYS A 124 9.01 2.33 -2.58
N VAL A 125 8.67 2.90 -1.42
CA VAL A 125 9.29 4.12 -0.90
C VAL A 125 10.80 3.97 -0.68
N ARG A 126 11.23 2.87 -0.06
CA ARG A 126 12.66 2.66 0.27
C ARG A 126 13.51 2.42 -0.98
N LEU A 127 13.02 1.63 -1.93
CA LEU A 127 13.77 1.30 -3.14
C LEU A 127 13.79 2.46 -4.12
N THR A 128 12.68 3.19 -4.31
CA THR A 128 12.68 4.42 -5.10
C THR A 128 13.71 5.41 -4.57
N LYS A 129 13.73 5.65 -3.25
CA LYS A 129 14.75 6.51 -2.63
C LYS A 129 16.18 6.02 -2.92
N ALA A 130 16.42 4.72 -2.82
CA ALA A 130 17.74 4.15 -3.05
C ALA A 130 18.18 4.31 -4.51
N ILE A 131 17.33 3.89 -5.45
CA ILE A 131 17.59 3.93 -6.90
C ILE A 131 17.81 5.37 -7.37
N ASP A 132 16.92 6.30 -7.01
CA ASP A 132 17.08 7.70 -7.41
C ASP A 132 18.33 8.35 -6.79
N THR A 133 18.69 7.96 -5.57
CA THR A 133 19.94 8.40 -4.95
C THR A 133 21.16 7.87 -5.70
N GLU A 134 21.12 6.61 -6.13
CA GLU A 134 22.21 5.97 -6.88
C GLU A 134 22.36 6.58 -8.28
N LEU A 135 21.26 6.82 -9.00
CA LEU A 135 21.27 7.54 -10.27
C LEU A 135 21.82 8.97 -10.12
N ALA A 136 21.45 9.69 -9.05
CA ALA A 136 22.02 11.01 -8.77
C ALA A 136 23.52 10.96 -8.43
N VAL A 137 24.02 9.83 -7.89
CA VAL A 137 25.46 9.61 -7.70
C VAL A 137 26.14 9.34 -9.02
N VAL A 138 25.56 8.52 -9.90
CA VAL A 138 26.08 8.28 -11.26
C VAL A 138 26.26 9.60 -12.01
N ALA A 139 25.22 10.42 -12.08
CA ALA A 139 25.28 11.74 -12.74
C ALA A 139 26.34 12.68 -12.15
N LYS A 140 26.69 12.53 -10.86
CA LYS A 140 27.76 13.33 -10.22
C LYS A 140 29.17 12.83 -10.56
N LEU A 141 29.31 11.53 -10.86
CA LEU A 141 30.59 10.89 -11.15
C LEU A 141 30.93 10.87 -12.64
N GLU A 142 29.93 11.05 -13.50
CA GLU A 142 30.10 11.17 -14.95
C GLU A 142 31.13 12.24 -15.30
N GLY A 143 32.04 11.93 -16.23
CA GLY A 143 33.09 12.83 -16.69
C GLY A 143 34.24 13.10 -15.70
N ARG A 144 34.24 12.51 -14.50
CA ARG A 144 35.37 12.63 -13.56
C ARG A 144 36.57 11.79 -14.03
N SER A 145 37.74 12.41 -14.07
CA SER A 145 39.01 11.72 -14.31
C SER A 145 39.25 10.63 -13.25
N GLY A 146 39.65 9.43 -13.69
CA GLY A 146 39.96 8.31 -12.81
C GLY A 146 38.75 7.46 -12.38
N VAL A 147 37.54 7.80 -12.80
CA VAL A 147 36.35 6.94 -12.62
C VAL A 147 36.18 6.04 -13.85
N ASP A 148 35.93 4.76 -13.60
CA ASP A 148 35.60 3.77 -14.63
C ASP A 148 34.19 4.04 -15.20
N GLN A 149 34.15 4.72 -16.36
CA GLN A 149 32.90 5.12 -17.01
C GLN A 149 32.07 3.91 -17.47
N ALA A 150 32.72 2.81 -17.89
CA ALA A 150 32.00 1.62 -18.31
C ALA A 150 31.17 1.02 -17.17
N LYS A 151 31.69 1.05 -15.94
CA LYS A 151 30.95 0.65 -14.74
C LYS A 151 29.82 1.62 -14.38
N LEU A 152 30.02 2.93 -14.53
CA LEU A 152 28.95 3.92 -14.30
C LEU A 152 27.78 3.69 -15.26
N ASP A 153 28.06 3.55 -16.56
CA ASP A 153 27.02 3.29 -17.54
C ASP A 153 26.29 1.97 -17.26
N ALA A 154 27.02 0.93 -16.84
CA ALA A 154 26.42 -0.35 -16.48
C ALA A 154 25.45 -0.21 -15.29
N VAL A 155 25.83 0.59 -14.28
CA VAL A 155 24.95 0.92 -13.15
C VAL A 155 23.72 1.67 -13.64
N GLU A 156 23.88 2.72 -14.43
CA GLU A 156 22.77 3.50 -14.96
C GLU A 156 21.78 2.62 -15.73
N ARG A 157 22.27 1.83 -16.69
CA ARG A 157 21.44 0.90 -17.48
C ARG A 157 20.70 -0.11 -16.60
N SER A 158 21.31 -0.57 -15.50
CA SER A 158 20.68 -1.52 -14.58
C SER A 158 19.53 -0.91 -13.76
N LEU A 159 19.59 0.40 -13.50
CA LEU A 159 18.67 1.14 -12.64
C LEU A 159 17.56 1.87 -13.41
N THR A 160 17.83 2.30 -14.64
CA THR A 160 16.85 3.03 -15.46
C THR A 160 15.57 2.23 -15.65
N GLY A 161 14.43 2.87 -15.38
CA GLY A 161 13.09 2.28 -15.45
C GLY A 161 12.73 1.29 -14.33
N GLN A 162 13.64 1.01 -13.38
CA GLN A 162 13.33 0.11 -12.26
C GLN A 162 12.29 0.70 -11.30
N VAL A 163 12.32 2.03 -11.11
CA VAL A 163 11.31 2.71 -10.27
C VAL A 163 9.93 2.65 -10.93
N ASP A 164 9.83 2.87 -12.24
CA ASP A 164 8.54 2.76 -12.94
C ASP A 164 7.95 1.36 -12.82
N LYS A 165 8.77 0.32 -13.03
CA LYS A 165 8.38 -1.09 -12.81
C LYS A 165 7.90 -1.30 -11.38
N LEU A 166 8.65 -0.81 -10.40
CA LEU A 166 8.32 -0.93 -8.98
C LEU A 166 6.98 -0.26 -8.65
N LEU A 167 6.76 0.94 -9.17
CA LEU A 167 5.53 1.71 -8.93
C LEU A 167 4.32 1.08 -9.61
N ALA A 168 4.51 0.41 -10.75
CA ALA A 168 3.46 -0.31 -11.46
C ALA A 168 2.94 -1.56 -10.74
N ILE A 169 3.73 -2.18 -9.86
CA ILE A 169 3.32 -3.38 -9.10
C ILE A 169 2.09 -3.06 -8.26
N GLN A 170 0.99 -3.76 -8.52
CA GLN A 170 -0.25 -3.62 -7.77
C GLN A 170 -0.30 -4.55 -6.55
N PRO A 171 -1.04 -4.19 -5.50
CA PRO A 171 -1.40 -5.13 -4.45
C PRO A 171 -2.33 -6.23 -5.01
N GLY A 172 -2.43 -7.35 -4.29
CA GLY A 172 -3.24 -8.50 -4.68
C GLY A 172 -3.17 -9.60 -3.62
N PRO A 173 -3.91 -10.70 -3.77
CA PRO A 173 -3.98 -11.77 -2.74
C PRO A 173 -2.69 -12.58 -2.60
N ASP A 174 -1.91 -12.69 -3.67
CA ASP A 174 -0.67 -13.46 -3.68
C ASP A 174 0.54 -12.61 -3.24
N GLY A 175 1.01 -12.84 -2.02
CA GLY A 175 2.19 -12.15 -1.49
C GLY A 175 3.51 -12.64 -2.02
N ASP A 176 3.55 -13.86 -2.51
CA ASP A 176 4.76 -14.45 -3.03
C ASP A 176 4.95 -14.00 -4.48
N ALA A 177 3.88 -13.90 -5.27
CA ALA A 177 3.92 -13.22 -6.56
C ALA A 177 4.39 -11.76 -6.45
N ILE A 178 3.90 -10.99 -5.48
CA ILE A 178 4.35 -9.61 -5.27
C ILE A 178 5.83 -9.58 -4.87
N ARG A 179 6.26 -10.46 -3.96
CA ARG A 179 7.67 -10.54 -3.56
C ARG A 179 8.57 -10.93 -4.73
N ALA A 180 8.14 -11.87 -5.56
CA ALA A 180 8.84 -12.28 -6.77
C ALA A 180 9.00 -11.11 -7.76
N GLN A 181 7.98 -10.27 -7.93
CA GLN A 181 8.07 -9.07 -8.79
C GLN A 181 9.02 -8.00 -8.23
N VAL A 182 9.05 -7.82 -6.91
CA VAL A 182 9.93 -6.81 -6.26
C VAL A 182 11.39 -7.29 -6.18
N GLN A 183 11.63 -8.60 -6.15
CA GLN A 183 12.95 -9.18 -5.97
C GLN A 183 14.00 -8.73 -7.01
N PRO A 184 13.76 -8.80 -8.33
CA PRO A 184 14.76 -8.38 -9.31
C PRO A 184 15.13 -6.89 -9.18
N ILE A 185 14.17 -6.06 -8.76
CA ILE A 185 14.39 -4.63 -8.51
C ILE A 185 15.33 -4.42 -7.31
N ARG A 186 15.15 -5.21 -6.24
CA ARG A 186 16.03 -5.19 -5.07
C ARG A 186 17.45 -5.64 -5.41
N GLU A 187 17.57 -6.66 -6.25
CA GLU A 187 18.86 -7.20 -6.70
C GLU A 187 19.60 -6.19 -7.58
N ALA A 188 18.90 -5.54 -8.51
CA ALA A 188 19.46 -4.46 -9.32
C ALA A 188 20.01 -3.32 -8.44
N ALA A 189 19.20 -2.80 -7.51
CA ALA A 189 19.62 -1.74 -6.58
C ALA A 189 20.81 -2.18 -5.70
N ARG A 190 20.81 -3.43 -5.20
CA ARG A 190 21.91 -3.94 -4.39
C ARG A 190 23.20 -4.06 -5.20
N SER A 191 23.12 -4.59 -6.42
CA SER A 191 24.25 -4.74 -7.32
C SER A 191 24.84 -3.39 -7.71
N ALA A 192 23.99 -2.45 -8.14
CA ALA A 192 24.35 -1.07 -8.44
C ALA A 192 25.11 -0.40 -7.30
N ARG A 193 24.60 -0.54 -6.07
CA ARG A 193 25.28 -0.03 -4.87
C ARG A 193 26.65 -0.65 -4.64
N GLY A 194 26.80 -1.96 -4.90
CA GLY A 194 28.06 -2.67 -4.82
C GLY A 194 29.09 -2.09 -5.79
N THR A 195 28.69 -1.90 -7.05
CA THR A 195 29.54 -1.29 -8.08
C THR A 195 29.90 0.15 -7.74
N LEU A 196 28.95 0.98 -7.33
CA LEU A 196 29.24 2.38 -6.94
C LEU A 196 30.21 2.49 -5.75
N LYS A 197 30.23 1.50 -4.86
CA LYS A 197 31.19 1.47 -3.75
C LYS A 197 32.60 1.09 -4.20
N SER A 198 32.76 0.28 -5.24
CA SER A 198 34.07 -0.12 -5.76
C SER A 198 34.71 0.91 -6.69
N LEU A 199 33.98 1.98 -7.02
CA LEU A 199 34.48 3.15 -7.76
C LEU A 199 35.09 4.24 -6.87
N LYS A 200 35.01 4.09 -5.54
CA LYS A 200 35.64 4.97 -4.56
C LYS A 200 37.01 4.42 -4.18
#